data_AF-A0A7C7QXZ0-F1
#
_entry.id   AF-A0A7C7QXZ0-F1
#
_cell.length_a   1.000
_cell.length_b   1.000
_cell.length_c   1.000
_cell.angle_alpha   90.00
_cell.angle_beta   90.00
_cell.angle_gamma   90.00
#
_symmetry.space_group_name_H-M   'P 1'
#
loop_
_entity.id
_entity.type
_entity.pdbx_description
1 polymer ?
#
loop_
_entity_poly.entity_id
_entity_poly.type
_entity_poly.pdbx_seq_one_letter_code
_entity_poly.pdbx_strand_id
1 'polypeptide(L)'
;MNLFDYKKSIVSEIIDKYEAAKEKRITVELSKGSVVKAPPRKSKLFKRDALFTKHVIFIVDLENLLDKLEEPYKTVIKKRYFDAHLDTVKRDFGLSNKREAYYLIKKSVNKFYDLLEKYWFGKG
;
A
#
# COMPACT_ATOMS: atom_id res chain seq x y z
N MET A 1 17.10 4.78 3.95
CA MET A 1 15.79 4.81 3.25
C MET A 1 15.04 6.01 3.80
N ASN A 2 14.58 6.94 2.95
CA ASN A 2 13.85 8.10 3.44
C ASN A 2 12.39 7.71 3.80
N LEU A 3 11.67 8.55 4.53
CA LEU A 3 10.29 8.24 4.97
C LEU A 3 9.35 7.95 3.79
N PHE A 4 9.53 8.65 2.68
CA PHE A 4 8.72 8.44 1.49
C PHE A 4 9.00 7.09 0.84
N ASP A 5 10.27 6.69 0.69
CA ASP A 5 10.67 5.39 0.15
C ASP A 5 10.11 4.25 1.01
N TYR A 6 10.10 4.42 2.34
CA TYR A 6 9.47 3.48 3.27
C TYR A 6 7.96 3.37 3.02
N LYS A 7 7.23 4.49 3.05
CA LYS A 7 5.78 4.49 2.78
C LYS A 7 5.46 3.89 1.41
N LYS A 8 6.25 4.23 0.38
CA LYS A 8 6.13 3.67 -0.96
C LYS A 8 6.34 2.15 -0.96
N SER A 9 7.37 1.64 -0.29
CA SER A 9 7.64 0.20 -0.22
C SER A 9 6.47 -0.58 0.40
N ILE A 10 5.86 -0.02 1.45
CA ILE A 10 4.68 -0.61 2.10
C ILE A 10 3.48 -0.63 1.17
N VAL A 11 3.20 0.50 0.52
CA VAL A 11 2.10 0.61 -0.44
C VAL A 11 2.30 -0.36 -1.60
N SER A 12 3.53 -0.48 -2.13
CA SER A 12 3.85 -1.44 -3.19
C SER A 12 3.54 -2.86 -2.75
N GLU A 13 4.06 -3.30 -1.60
CA GLU A 13 3.88 -4.68 -1.13
C GLU A 13 2.40 -5.03 -0.91
N ILE A 14 1.61 -4.08 -0.40
CA ILE A 14 0.16 -4.30 -0.21
C ILE A 14 -0.56 -4.43 -1.54
N ILE A 15 -0.26 -3.56 -2.51
CA ILE A 15 -0.87 -3.62 -3.84
C ILE A 15 -0.42 -4.89 -4.58
N ASP A 16 0.84 -5.32 -4.44
CA ASP A 16 1.35 -6.58 -5.00
C ASP A 16 0.55 -7.79 -4.48
N LYS A 17 0.35 -7.86 -3.16
CA LYS A 17 -0.44 -8.94 -2.52
C LYS A 17 -1.91 -8.89 -2.93
N TYR A 18 -2.48 -7.70 -3.08
CA TYR A 18 -3.85 -7.50 -3.51
C TYR A 18 -4.10 -7.98 -4.94
N GLU A 19 -3.27 -7.57 -5.89
CA GLU A 19 -3.38 -8.02 -7.28
C GLU A 19 -3.18 -9.54 -7.39
N ALA A 20 -2.17 -10.09 -6.69
CA ALA A 20 -1.95 -11.53 -6.64
C ALA A 20 -3.14 -12.32 -6.05
N ALA A 21 -3.86 -11.75 -5.07
CA ALA A 21 -5.04 -12.38 -4.48
C ALA A 21 -6.26 -12.30 -5.42
N LYS A 22 -6.40 -11.18 -6.14
CA LYS A 22 -7.45 -10.97 -7.15
C LYS A 22 -7.28 -11.90 -8.36
N GLU A 23 -6.06 -12.06 -8.86
CA GLU A 23 -5.74 -12.95 -9.99
C GLU A 23 -6.02 -14.42 -9.67
N LYS A 24 -5.75 -14.85 -8.43
CA LYS A 24 -5.93 -16.24 -8.02
C LYS A 24 -7.38 -16.68 -7.87
N ARG A 25 -8.38 -15.79 -8.07
CA ARG A 25 -9.81 -16.04 -7.80
C ARG A 25 -9.97 -16.91 -6.54
N ILE A 26 -9.28 -16.56 -5.47
CA ILE A 26 -9.53 -17.24 -4.21
C ILE A 26 -10.93 -16.79 -3.83
N THR A 27 -11.92 -17.63 -4.13
CA THR A 27 -13.16 -17.70 -3.38
C THR A 27 -12.68 -17.89 -1.96
N VAL A 28 -12.47 -16.80 -1.23
CA VAL A 28 -12.09 -16.87 0.17
C VAL A 28 -13.35 -17.30 0.89
N GLU A 29 -13.68 -18.59 0.80
CA GLU A 29 -14.21 -19.27 1.97
C GLU A 29 -13.17 -19.05 3.06
N LEU A 30 -13.38 -17.98 3.84
CA LEU A 30 -12.60 -17.66 5.02
C LEU A 30 -12.75 -18.83 5.98
N SER A 31 -11.92 -19.86 5.81
CA SER A 31 -11.73 -20.88 6.83
C SER A 31 -11.25 -20.15 8.08
N LYS A 32 -12.13 -20.10 9.09
CA LYS A 32 -11.85 -19.54 10.41
C LYS A 32 -10.48 -20.03 10.89
N GLY A 33 -9.55 -19.09 11.05
CA GLY A 33 -8.34 -19.26 11.86
C GLY A 33 -7.16 -19.92 11.14
N SER A 34 -6.19 -19.11 10.76
CA SER A 34 -4.79 -19.53 10.71
C SER A 34 -4.00 -18.65 11.68
N VAL A 35 -3.90 -19.14 12.92
CA VAL A 35 -3.10 -18.55 14.00
C VAL A 35 -1.63 -18.86 13.71
N VAL A 36 -0.83 -17.85 13.35
CA VAL A 36 0.63 -18.02 13.22
C VAL A 36 1.29 -17.53 14.51
N LYS A 37 2.02 -18.45 15.16
CA LYS A 37 2.68 -18.28 16.47
C LYS A 37 3.60 -17.05 16.52
N ALA A 38 3.45 -16.24 17.57
CA ALA A 38 4.31 -15.10 17.88
C ALA A 38 5.70 -15.56 18.39
N PRO A 39 6.82 -14.96 17.94
CA PRO A 39 8.13 -15.24 18.50
C PRO A 39 8.41 -14.38 19.76
N PRO A 40 9.33 -14.82 20.65
CA PRO A 40 9.51 -14.24 21.99
C PRO A 40 10.15 -12.86 21.96
N ARG A 41 9.83 -12.06 22.98
CA ARG A 41 10.16 -10.63 23.20
C ARG A 41 11.64 -10.22 23.16
N LYS A 42 12.60 -11.09 22.85
CA LYS A 42 14.03 -10.78 22.84
C LYS A 42 14.75 -11.53 21.71
N SER A 43 14.78 -10.98 20.50
CA SER A 43 15.82 -11.35 19.53
C SER A 43 16.30 -10.12 18.76
N LYS A 44 17.63 -10.04 18.67
CA LYS A 44 18.42 -8.97 18.06
C LYS A 44 18.21 -8.96 16.54
N LEU A 45 18.28 -7.75 15.97
CA LEU A 45 18.56 -7.46 14.56
C LEU A 45 17.68 -8.21 13.56
N PHE A 46 16.55 -7.61 13.20
CA PHE A 46 15.70 -8.10 12.12
C PHE A 46 16.36 -7.86 10.75
N LYS A 47 16.60 -8.96 10.04
CA LYS A 47 16.88 -9.01 8.59
C LYS A 47 15.72 -8.35 7.83
N ARG A 48 16.04 -7.80 6.65
CA ARG A 48 15.20 -6.96 5.77
C ARG A 48 13.80 -7.52 5.42
N ASP A 49 13.52 -8.79 5.71
CA ASP A 49 12.28 -9.48 5.31
C ASP A 49 11.16 -9.49 6.37
N ALA A 50 11.37 -8.84 7.53
CA ALA A 50 10.47 -8.96 8.69
C ALA A 50 9.52 -7.77 8.93
N LEU A 51 9.20 -6.95 7.93
CA LEU A 51 8.50 -5.67 8.16
C LEU A 51 6.96 -5.73 8.25
N PHE A 52 6.31 -6.87 7.95
CA PHE A 52 4.84 -6.95 7.92
C PHE A 52 4.18 -8.01 8.83
N THR A 53 4.90 -8.55 9.81
CA THR A 53 4.42 -9.70 10.60
C THR A 53 3.34 -9.40 11.65
N LYS A 54 2.69 -8.21 11.66
CA LYS A 54 1.68 -7.86 12.69
C LYS A 54 0.37 -7.23 12.22
N HIS A 55 0.26 -6.78 10.97
CA HIS A 55 -0.93 -6.06 10.51
C HIS A 55 -1.63 -6.84 9.40
N VAL A 56 -2.85 -7.29 9.68
CA VAL A 56 -3.70 -7.99 8.72
C VAL A 56 -4.63 -6.97 8.07
N ILE A 57 -4.77 -7.03 6.76
CA ILE A 57 -5.78 -6.27 6.01
C ILE A 57 -6.57 -7.24 5.12
N PHE A 58 -7.90 -7.21 5.22
CA PHE A 58 -8.76 -8.01 4.35
C PHE A 58 -8.87 -7.35 2.97
N ILE A 59 -9.04 -8.14 1.91
CA ILE A 59 -9.16 -7.66 0.53
C ILE A 59 -10.32 -6.66 0.39
N VAL A 60 -11.49 -6.99 0.94
CA VAL A 60 -12.68 -6.12 0.92
C VAL A 60 -12.41 -4.79 1.63
N ASP A 61 -11.68 -4.81 2.74
CA ASP A 61 -11.32 -3.59 3.46
C ASP A 61 -10.32 -2.75 2.66
N LEU A 62 -9.38 -3.39 1.95
CA LEU A 62 -8.43 -2.69 1.09
C LEU A 62 -9.13 -1.99 -0.08
N GLU A 63 -10.12 -2.64 -0.71
CA GLU A 63 -10.95 -2.01 -1.75
C GLU A 63 -11.69 -0.80 -1.20
N ASN A 64 -12.29 -0.93 -0.02
CA ASN A 64 -12.95 0.19 0.68
C ASN A 64 -11.96 1.34 0.98
N LEU A 65 -10.72 1.05 1.38
CA LEU A 65 -9.70 2.07 1.60
C LEU A 65 -9.26 2.74 0.29
N LEU A 66 -9.11 1.98 -0.79
CA LEU A 66 -8.80 2.52 -2.11
C LEU A 66 -9.92 3.41 -2.65
N ASP A 67 -11.17 3.08 -2.35
CA ASP A 67 -12.33 3.87 -2.78
C ASP A 67 -12.54 5.14 -1.96
N LYS A 68 -11.96 5.24 -0.76
CA LYS A 68 -11.88 6.49 0.03
C LYS A 68 -10.89 7.50 -0.53
N LEU A 69 -10.01 7.12 -1.44
CA LEU A 69 -9.13 8.07 -2.12
C LEU A 69 -9.93 8.86 -3.17
N GLU A 70 -9.79 10.18 -3.13
CA GLU A 70 -10.27 11.06 -4.19
C GLU A 70 -9.40 10.93 -5.46
N GLU A 71 -9.97 11.23 -6.63
CA GLU A 71 -9.17 11.41 -7.85
C GLU A 71 -8.34 12.70 -7.75
N PRO A 72 -7.11 12.74 -8.27
CA PRO A 72 -6.40 11.71 -9.05
C PRO A 72 -5.66 10.64 -8.22
N TYR A 73 -5.64 10.73 -6.88
CA TYR A 73 -4.79 9.89 -6.03
C TYR A 73 -5.17 8.41 -6.09
N LYS A 74 -6.48 8.13 -6.16
CA LYS A 74 -7.01 6.79 -6.36
C LYS A 74 -6.44 6.14 -7.62
N THR A 75 -6.50 6.82 -8.76
CA THR A 75 -5.91 6.34 -10.01
C THR A 75 -4.41 6.11 -9.88
N VAL A 76 -3.69 7.00 -9.20
CA VAL A 76 -2.24 6.83 -8.98
C VAL A 76 -1.91 5.53 -8.24
N ILE A 77 -2.69 5.19 -7.22
CA ILE A 77 -2.48 3.94 -6.45
C ILE A 77 -2.96 2.72 -7.24
N LYS A 78 -4.21 2.72 -7.73
CA LYS A 78 -4.80 1.56 -8.43
C LYS A 78 -4.04 1.19 -9.71
N LYS A 79 -3.57 2.18 -10.48
CA LYS A 79 -2.80 1.95 -11.72
C LYS A 79 -1.28 1.94 -11.50
N ARG A 80 -0.82 1.93 -10.24
CA ARG A 80 0.61 1.87 -9.88
C ARG A 80 1.49 2.96 -10.52
N TYR A 81 0.94 4.15 -10.73
CA TYR A 81 1.74 5.26 -11.26
C TYR A 81 2.88 5.68 -10.32
N PHE A 82 2.86 5.25 -9.06
CA PHE A 82 3.98 5.44 -8.13
C PHE A 82 5.24 4.64 -8.50
N ASP A 83 5.12 3.60 -9.33
CA ASP A 83 6.24 2.84 -9.91
C ASP A 83 6.55 3.26 -11.36
N ALA A 84 5.72 4.10 -11.97
CA ALA A 84 5.91 4.56 -13.33
C ALA A 84 6.99 5.64 -13.45
N HIS A 85 7.53 5.80 -14.66
CA HIS A 85 8.44 6.91 -14.96
C HIS A 85 7.71 8.25 -14.85
N LEU A 86 8.37 9.28 -14.31
CA LEU A 86 7.76 10.60 -14.10
C LEU A 86 7.26 11.25 -15.40
N ASP A 87 7.86 10.93 -16.55
CA ASP A 87 7.37 11.40 -17.85
C ASP A 87 6.02 10.82 -18.22
N THR A 88 5.77 9.55 -17.90
CA THR A 88 4.47 8.89 -18.10
C THR A 88 3.40 9.56 -17.26
N VAL A 89 3.67 9.74 -15.96
CA VAL A 89 2.73 10.40 -15.04
C VAL A 89 2.49 11.85 -15.47
N LYS A 90 3.53 12.58 -15.88
CA LYS A 90 3.38 13.95 -16.37
C LYS A 90 2.44 14.00 -17.58
N ARG A 91 2.66 13.14 -18.57
CA ARG A 91 1.85 13.10 -19.80
C ARG A 91 0.41 12.71 -19.52
N ASP A 92 0.20 11.63 -18.77
CA ASP A 92 -1.11 11.01 -18.62
C ASP A 92 -2.03 11.82 -17.68
N PHE A 93 -1.45 12.65 -16.80
CA PHE A 93 -2.19 13.59 -15.95
C PHE A 93 -2.13 15.06 -16.42
N GLY A 94 -1.55 15.33 -17.60
CA GLY A 94 -1.48 16.68 -18.17
C GLY A 94 -0.71 17.69 -17.32
N LEU A 95 0.36 17.25 -16.64
CA LEU A 95 1.14 18.07 -15.72
C LEU A 95 2.22 18.86 -16.45
N SER A 96 2.60 20.01 -15.89
CA SER A 96 3.54 20.94 -16.54
C SER A 96 4.97 20.42 -16.52
N ASN A 97 5.34 19.70 -15.45
CA ASN A 97 6.73 19.28 -15.22
C ASN A 97 6.84 17.99 -14.39
N LYS A 98 8.04 17.40 -14.37
CA LYS A 98 8.34 16.17 -13.61
C LYS A 98 8.20 16.36 -12.10
N ARG A 99 8.35 17.60 -11.61
CA ARG A 99 8.25 17.91 -10.18
C ARG A 99 6.80 17.80 -9.70
N GLU A 100 5.85 18.30 -10.46
CA GLU A 100 4.41 18.09 -10.23
C GLU A 100 4.05 16.60 -10.27
N ALA A 101 4.57 15.85 -11.23
CA ALA A 101 4.37 14.39 -11.30
C ALA A 101 4.89 13.69 -10.03
N TYR A 102 6.10 14.05 -9.57
CA TYR A 102 6.65 13.53 -8.33
C TYR A 102 5.80 13.91 -7.10
N TYR A 103 5.34 15.17 -7.00
CA TYR A 103 4.49 15.60 -5.90
C TYR A 103 3.13 14.88 -5.89
N LEU A 104 2.53 14.67 -7.06
CA LEU A 104 1.31 13.90 -7.21
C LEU A 104 1.51 12.48 -6.66
N ILE A 105 2.54 11.77 -7.12
CA ILE A 105 2.89 10.42 -6.62
C ILE A 105 3.09 10.44 -5.11
N LYS A 106 3.91 11.38 -4.61
CA LYS A 106 4.23 11.48 -3.20
C LYS A 106 2.99 11.71 -2.34
N LYS A 107 2.09 12.58 -2.79
CA LYS A 107 0.84 12.88 -2.09
C LYS A 107 -0.10 11.68 -2.13
N SER A 108 -0.21 10.97 -3.24
CA SER A 108 -1.02 9.74 -3.35
C SER A 108 -0.57 8.66 -2.39
N VAL A 109 0.74 8.37 -2.37
CA VAL A 109 1.33 7.35 -1.49
C VAL A 109 1.11 7.73 -0.04
N ASN A 110 1.36 8.99 0.33
CA ASN A 110 1.13 9.45 1.70
C ASN A 110 -0.34 9.33 2.11
N LYS A 111 -1.28 9.83 1.28
CA LYS A 111 -2.72 9.73 1.59
C LYS A 111 -3.16 8.30 1.81
N PHE A 112 -2.72 7.38 0.95
CA PHE A 112 -3.10 5.98 1.08
C PHE A 112 -2.46 5.32 2.28
N TYR A 113 -1.19 5.58 2.53
CA TYR A 113 -0.49 5.11 3.70
C TYR A 113 -1.15 5.62 5.00
N ASP A 114 -1.58 6.87 5.06
CA ASP A 114 -2.27 7.42 6.23
C ASP A 114 -3.65 6.76 6.44
N LEU A 115 -4.34 6.33 5.37
CA LEU A 115 -5.56 5.51 5.48
C LEU A 115 -5.27 4.11 6.04
N LEU A 116 -4.16 3.50 5.62
CA LEU A 116 -3.70 2.22 6.16
C LEU A 116 -3.33 2.32 7.64
N GLU A 117 -2.61 3.38 8.04
CA GLU A 117 -2.28 3.63 9.44
C GLU A 117 -3.53 3.84 10.28
N LYS A 118 -4.52 4.61 9.78
CA LYS A 118 -5.81 4.74 10.47
C LYS A 118 -6.54 3.42 10.58
N TYR A 119 -6.48 2.56 9.57
CA TYR A 119 -7.10 1.24 9.63
C TYR A 119 -6.41 0.35 10.68
N TRP A 120 -5.08 0.39 10.77
CA TRP A 120 -4.31 -0.43 11.70
C TRP A 120 -4.31 0.07 13.15
N PHE A 121 -4.26 1.39 13.35
CA PHE A 121 -4.05 2.02 14.65
C PHE A 121 -5.23 2.84 15.13
N GLY A 122 -6.24 3.09 14.28
CA GLY A 122 -7.39 3.94 14.57
C GLY A 122 -8.47 3.31 15.44
N LYS A 123 -8.14 2.28 16.24
CA LYS A 123 -8.97 1.91 17.41
C LYS A 123 -8.43 2.65 18.63
N GLY A 124 -8.90 3.88 18.79
CA GLY A 124 -8.96 4.63 20.05
C GLY A 124 -10.41 5.00 20.30
#